data_AF-A0A842VEL0-F1
#
_entry.id   AF-A0A842VEL0-F1
#
_cell.length_a   1.000
_cell.length_b   1.000
_cell.length_c   1.000
_cell.angle_alpha   90.00
_cell.angle_beta   90.00
_cell.angle_gamma   90.00
#
_symmetry.space_group_name_H-M   'P 1'
#
loop_
_entity.id
_entity.type
_entity.pdbx_description
1 polymer ?
#
loop_
_entity_poly.entity_id
_entity_poly.type
_entity_poly.pdbx_seq_one_letter_code
_entity_poly.pdbx_strand_id
1 'polypeptide(L)'
;MEETNNNFVKRKIKEHWAAIIASIIVGICAVVGMVLVLVWLVETSDIGLQGTATFDQWSLAWVVIFILLLILWELLFVGLPVGLFFGVGGYLWWRRLPDEEKQEFRTREKESKKHRGKHFGGCNFVFFVAYCIYIAIEGNFFRSFGSLPYSYWLYACIWTVIWIIIIFGIPGAIIGIIYFKKWLNETDD
;
A
#
# COMPACT_ATOMS: atom_id res chain seq x y z
N MET A 1 30.24 8.73 14.66
CA MET A 1 29.13 8.97 13.70
C MET A 1 27.76 9.01 14.38
N GLU A 2 27.54 8.24 15.44
CA GLU A 2 26.23 8.20 16.14
C GLU A 2 25.98 9.44 17.03
N GLU A 3 26.99 9.94 17.75
CA GLU A 3 26.88 11.17 18.58
C GLU A 3 26.64 12.44 17.74
N THR A 4 27.27 12.56 16.58
CA THR A 4 27.06 13.70 15.66
C THR A 4 25.65 13.68 15.07
N ASN A 5 25.07 12.49 14.85
CA ASN A 5 23.70 12.35 14.36
C ASN A 5 22.67 12.70 15.44
N ASN A 6 22.89 12.28 16.69
CA ASN A 6 21.96 12.52 17.80
C ASN A 6 21.88 14.00 18.18
N ASN A 7 23.02 14.71 18.18
CA ASN A 7 23.07 16.15 18.41
C ASN A 7 22.43 16.95 17.26
N PHE A 8 22.57 16.50 16.02
CA PHE A 8 21.92 17.10 14.86
C PHE A 8 20.39 16.96 14.92
N VAL A 9 19.88 15.78 15.25
CA VAL A 9 18.44 15.51 15.39
C VAL A 9 17.83 16.36 16.52
N LYS A 10 18.48 16.43 17.69
CA LYS A 10 17.99 17.27 18.81
C LYS A 10 17.92 18.75 18.43
N ARG A 11 18.91 19.27 17.69
CA ARG A 11 18.92 20.68 17.24
C ARG A 11 17.77 20.95 16.27
N LYS A 12 17.56 20.08 15.29
CA LYS A 12 16.50 20.22 14.28
C LYS A 12 15.09 20.05 14.86
N ILE A 13 14.91 19.16 15.84
CA ILE A 13 13.64 19.03 16.57
C ILE A 13 13.30 20.32 17.30
N LYS A 14 14.28 20.96 17.96
CA LYS A 14 14.06 22.20 18.70
C LYS A 14 13.72 23.37 17.78
N GLU A 15 14.30 23.39 16.58
CA GLU A 15 14.11 24.43 15.57
C GLU A 15 12.78 24.30 14.81
N HIS A 16 12.27 23.09 14.64
CA HIS A 16 11.02 22.81 13.91
C HIS A 16 9.93 22.15 14.76
N TRP A 17 9.98 22.30 16.09
CA TRP A 17 9.10 21.60 17.03
C TRP A 17 7.61 21.83 16.74
N ALA A 18 7.23 23.07 16.39
CA ALA A 18 5.85 23.39 16.03
C ALA A 18 5.36 22.61 14.80
N ALA A 19 6.21 22.42 13.78
CA ALA A 19 5.86 21.63 12.59
C ALA A 19 5.77 20.13 12.89
N ILE A 20 6.61 19.63 13.80
CA ILE A 20 6.58 18.23 14.26
C ILE A 20 5.32 17.95 15.09
N ILE A 21 4.95 18.84 16.01
CA ILE A 21 3.69 18.68 16.77
C ILE A 21 2.50 18.73 15.81
N ALA A 22 2.48 19.67 14.86
CA ALA A 22 1.42 19.76 13.87
C ALA A 22 1.29 18.49 13.03
N SER A 23 2.41 17.89 12.59
CA SER A 23 2.36 16.64 11.81
C SER A 23 1.89 15.44 12.63
N ILE A 24 2.24 15.37 13.92
CA ILE A 24 1.71 14.36 14.84
C ILE A 24 0.20 14.50 15.00
N ILE A 25 -0.30 15.73 15.20
CA ILE A 25 -1.74 16.00 15.32
C ILE A 25 -2.46 15.58 14.03
N VAL A 26 -1.94 15.96 12.86
CA VAL A 26 -2.52 15.55 11.57
C VAL A 26 -2.50 14.03 11.41
N GLY A 27 -1.43 13.36 11.85
CA GLY A 27 -1.35 11.90 11.85
C GLY A 27 -2.42 11.24 12.71
N ILE A 28 -2.65 11.75 13.93
CA ILE A 28 -3.71 11.25 14.81
C ILE A 28 -5.09 11.50 14.19
N CYS A 29 -5.33 12.72 13.67
CA CYS A 29 -6.57 13.05 12.98
C CYS A 29 -6.81 12.15 11.76
N ALA A 30 -5.75 11.78 11.03
CA ALA A 30 -5.86 10.86 9.89
C ALA A 30 -6.31 9.47 10.34
N VAL A 31 -5.70 8.92 11.40
CA VAL A 31 -6.08 7.60 11.94
C VAL A 31 -7.52 7.61 12.44
N VAL A 32 -7.91 8.64 13.21
CA VAL A 32 -9.30 8.79 13.67
C VAL A 32 -10.25 8.92 12.47
N GLY A 33 -9.87 9.71 11.46
CA GLY A 33 -10.61 9.85 10.22
C GLY A 33 -10.83 8.53 9.49
N MET A 34 -9.81 7.67 9.41
CA MET A 34 -9.93 6.33 8.80
C MET A 34 -10.97 5.48 9.53
N VAL A 35 -10.90 5.44 10.88
CA VAL A 35 -11.85 4.68 11.68
C VAL A 35 -13.27 5.23 11.53
N LEU A 36 -13.44 6.55 11.51
CA LEU A 36 -14.74 7.19 11.31
C LEU A 36 -15.31 6.93 9.92
N VAL A 37 -14.48 6.95 8.86
CA VAL A 37 -14.91 6.61 7.50
C VAL A 37 -15.36 5.15 7.43
N LEU A 38 -14.64 4.24 8.08
CA LEU A 38 -15.03 2.83 8.15
C LEU A 38 -16.39 2.66 8.84
N VAL A 39 -16.57 3.23 10.03
CA VAL A 39 -17.84 3.16 10.78
C VAL A 39 -18.97 3.77 9.98
N TRP A 40 -18.75 4.97 9.43
CA TRP A 40 -19.72 5.65 8.57
C TRP A 40 -20.10 4.80 7.36
N LEU A 41 -19.14 4.16 6.69
CA LEU A 41 -19.41 3.30 5.54
C LEU A 41 -20.20 2.05 5.94
N VAL A 42 -19.90 1.44 7.08
CA VAL A 42 -20.67 0.30 7.60
C VAL A 42 -22.12 0.69 7.87
N GLU A 43 -22.35 1.87 8.45
CA GLU A 43 -23.69 2.37 8.80
C GLU A 43 -24.50 2.89 7.60
N THR A 44 -23.83 3.41 6.57
CA THR A 44 -24.51 4.05 5.42
C THR A 44 -24.55 3.19 4.16
N SER A 45 -23.71 2.17 4.04
CA SER A 45 -23.69 1.35 2.83
C SER A 45 -24.80 0.31 2.83
N ASP A 46 -25.51 0.23 1.71
CA ASP A 46 -26.47 -0.84 1.44
C ASP A 46 -25.76 -2.21 1.36
N ILE A 47 -24.45 -2.22 1.08
CA ILE A 47 -23.62 -3.42 1.02
C ILE A 47 -23.51 -4.09 2.40
N GLY A 48 -23.39 -3.30 3.47
CA GLY A 48 -23.37 -3.82 4.84
C GLY A 48 -24.76 -4.04 5.45
N LEU A 49 -25.84 -3.88 4.67
CA LEU A 49 -27.20 -3.71 5.19
C LEU A 49 -27.23 -2.70 6.35
N GLN A 50 -26.48 -1.60 6.21
CA GLN A 50 -26.42 -0.53 7.22
C GLN A 50 -26.00 -1.06 8.62
N GLY A 51 -25.13 -2.07 8.65
CA GLY A 51 -24.56 -2.64 9.88
C GLY A 51 -25.30 -3.85 10.42
N THR A 52 -26.39 -4.30 9.80
CA THR A 52 -27.13 -5.49 10.25
C THR A 52 -26.78 -6.79 9.51
N ALA A 53 -25.92 -6.73 8.49
CA ALA A 53 -25.54 -7.92 7.73
C ALA A 53 -24.73 -8.92 8.58
N THR A 54 -25.10 -10.21 8.50
CA THR A 54 -24.34 -11.31 9.10
C THR A 54 -23.26 -11.81 8.15
N PHE A 55 -22.16 -12.36 8.65
CA PHE A 55 -21.08 -12.90 7.82
C PHE A 55 -21.54 -13.97 6.81
N ASP A 56 -22.64 -14.69 7.07
CA ASP A 56 -23.17 -15.66 6.12
C ASP A 56 -23.75 -15.00 4.86
N GLN A 57 -24.20 -13.75 4.95
CA GLN A 57 -24.83 -13.02 3.85
C GLN A 57 -23.81 -12.37 2.92
N TRP A 58 -22.55 -12.28 3.35
CA TRP A 58 -21.47 -11.73 2.55
C TRP A 58 -21.05 -12.71 1.48
N SER A 59 -20.93 -12.21 0.25
CA SER A 59 -20.24 -12.90 -0.85
C SER A 59 -18.91 -12.20 -1.15
N LEU A 60 -18.05 -12.90 -1.90
CA LEU A 60 -16.75 -12.36 -2.28
C LEU A 60 -16.86 -11.07 -3.10
N ALA A 61 -17.87 -10.97 -3.97
CA ALA A 61 -18.20 -9.75 -4.69
C ALA A 61 -18.48 -8.57 -3.75
N TRP A 62 -19.27 -8.80 -2.69
CA TRP A 62 -19.64 -7.76 -1.73
C TRP A 62 -18.44 -7.32 -0.90
N VAL A 63 -17.55 -8.25 -0.51
CA VAL A 63 -16.27 -7.92 0.13
C VAL A 63 -15.41 -7.05 -0.77
N VAL A 64 -15.23 -7.43 -2.04
CA VAL A 64 -14.39 -6.68 -2.98
C VAL A 64 -14.93 -5.28 -3.21
N ILE A 65 -16.23 -5.13 -3.45
CA ILE A 65 -16.87 -3.83 -3.67
C ILE A 65 -16.81 -2.97 -2.39
N PHE A 66 -17.04 -3.58 -1.22
CA PHE A 66 -16.92 -2.89 0.07
C PHE A 66 -15.49 -2.36 0.30
N ILE A 67 -14.46 -3.17 0.05
CA ILE A 67 -13.06 -2.76 0.16
C ILE A 67 -12.73 -1.63 -0.84
N LEU A 68 -13.21 -1.72 -2.08
CA LEU A 68 -13.00 -0.65 -3.08
C LEU A 68 -13.67 0.66 -2.66
N LEU A 69 -14.90 0.61 -2.15
CA LEU A 69 -15.60 1.78 -1.61
C LEU A 69 -14.88 2.34 -0.39
N LEU A 70 -14.41 1.47 0.51
CA LEU A 70 -13.63 1.88 1.68
C LEU A 70 -12.37 2.63 1.26
N ILE A 71 -11.57 2.06 0.37
CA ILE A 71 -10.35 2.70 -0.14
C ILE A 71 -10.68 4.02 -0.84
N LEU A 72 -11.75 4.07 -1.65
CA LEU A 72 -12.18 5.28 -2.34
C LEU A 72 -12.54 6.39 -1.34
N TRP A 73 -13.35 6.09 -0.34
CA TRP A 73 -13.79 7.06 0.66
C TRP A 73 -12.67 7.44 1.63
N GLU A 74 -11.80 6.51 2.01
CA GLU A 74 -10.59 6.81 2.79
C GLU A 74 -9.68 7.76 2.00
N LEU A 75 -9.45 7.50 0.71
CA LEU A 75 -8.65 8.38 -0.14
C LEU A 75 -9.31 9.76 -0.29
N LEU A 76 -10.63 9.82 -0.40
CA LEU A 76 -11.37 11.08 -0.57
C LEU A 76 -11.43 11.91 0.72
N PHE A 77 -11.79 11.31 1.85
CA PHE A 77 -12.03 12.03 3.11
C PHE A 77 -10.79 12.14 3.99
N VAL A 78 -9.83 11.23 3.87
CA VAL A 78 -8.59 11.25 4.66
C VAL A 78 -7.40 11.53 3.76
N GLY A 79 -7.27 10.81 2.65
CA GLY A 79 -6.15 10.92 1.73
C GLY A 79 -5.98 12.31 1.12
N LEU A 80 -7.07 12.94 0.65
CA LEU A 80 -7.05 14.30 0.10
C LEU A 80 -6.63 15.36 1.13
N PRO A 81 -7.28 15.51 2.30
CA PRO A 81 -6.89 16.54 3.26
C PRO A 81 -5.49 16.31 3.82
N VAL A 82 -5.11 15.06 4.10
CA VAL A 82 -3.74 14.72 4.53
C VAL A 82 -2.73 15.05 3.42
N GLY A 83 -3.03 14.64 2.18
CA GLY A 83 -2.21 14.90 1.01
C GLY A 83 -2.03 16.41 0.73
N LEU A 84 -3.09 17.20 0.89
CA LEU A 84 -3.04 18.65 0.79
C LEU A 84 -2.21 19.27 1.92
N PHE A 85 -2.40 18.82 3.16
CA PHE A 85 -1.63 19.32 4.30
C PHE A 85 -0.14 19.07 4.13
N PHE A 86 0.26 17.85 3.77
CA PHE A 86 1.67 17.52 3.56
C PHE A 86 2.23 18.08 2.25
N GLY A 87 1.42 18.14 1.19
CA GLY A 87 1.83 18.68 -0.10
C GLY A 87 2.06 20.19 -0.03
N VAL A 88 1.03 20.95 0.35
CA VAL A 88 1.07 22.42 0.42
C VAL A 88 1.85 22.89 1.65
N GLY A 89 1.61 22.29 2.81
CA GLY A 89 2.32 22.63 4.05
C GLY A 89 3.80 22.25 3.98
N GLY A 90 4.12 21.07 3.42
CA GLY A 90 5.50 20.66 3.15
C GLY A 90 6.18 21.57 2.13
N TYR A 91 5.49 21.96 1.06
CA TYR A 91 6.03 22.89 0.07
C TYR A 91 6.30 24.28 0.64
N LEU A 92 5.36 24.85 1.41
CA LEU A 92 5.52 26.14 2.08
C LEU A 92 6.65 26.11 3.11
N TRP A 93 6.75 25.02 3.88
CA TRP A 93 7.85 24.81 4.82
C TRP A 93 9.19 24.70 4.08
N TRP A 94 9.25 23.93 3.00
CA TRP A 94 10.44 23.78 2.17
C TRP A 94 10.92 25.10 1.57
N ARG A 95 9.99 25.97 1.17
CA ARG A 95 10.32 27.29 0.64
C ARG A 95 10.87 28.25 1.69
N ARG A 96 10.50 28.08 2.96
CA ARG A 96 10.96 28.92 4.10
C ARG A 96 12.30 28.51 4.68
N LEU A 97 12.85 27.35 4.33
CA LEU A 97 14.15 26.90 4.81
C LEU A 97 15.30 27.75 4.23
N PRO A 98 16.33 28.09 5.02
CA PRO A 98 17.57 28.71 4.54
C PRO A 98 18.28 27.83 3.51
N ASP A 99 18.99 28.43 2.56
CA ASP A 99 19.62 27.69 1.45
C ASP A 99 20.77 26.78 1.91
N GLU A 100 21.42 27.10 3.03
CA GLU A 100 22.44 26.26 3.69
C GLU A 100 21.85 24.91 4.13
N GLU A 101 20.65 24.92 4.72
CA GLU A 101 19.98 23.70 5.17
C GLU A 101 19.48 22.85 4.00
N LYS A 102 18.98 23.51 2.93
CA LYS A 102 18.56 22.82 1.70
C LYS A 102 19.74 22.07 1.05
N GLN A 103 20.94 22.63 1.12
CA GLN A 103 22.13 21.96 0.59
C GLN A 103 22.48 20.73 1.43
N GLU A 104 22.45 20.83 2.76
CA GLU A 104 22.69 19.68 3.66
C GLU A 104 21.68 18.53 3.47
N PHE A 105 20.41 18.83 3.24
CA PHE A 105 19.40 17.82 2.91
C PHE A 105 19.68 17.14 1.57
N ARG A 106 20.11 17.90 0.55
CA ARG A 106 20.44 17.36 -0.78
C ARG A 106 21.67 16.45 -0.76
N THR A 107 22.70 16.74 0.04
CA THR A 107 23.87 15.88 0.20
C THR A 107 23.50 14.57 0.89
N ARG A 108 22.71 14.61 1.97
CA ARG A 108 22.25 13.39 2.66
C ARG A 108 21.25 12.58 1.83
N GLU A 109 20.39 13.21 1.03
CA GLU A 109 19.46 12.50 0.14
C GLU A 109 20.22 11.66 -0.90
N LYS A 110 21.29 12.21 -1.49
CA LYS A 110 22.17 11.51 -2.44
C LYS A 110 22.85 10.29 -1.80
N GLU A 111 23.25 10.38 -0.54
CA GLU A 111 23.83 9.26 0.21
C GLU A 111 22.77 8.19 0.53
N SER A 112 21.57 8.60 0.93
CA SER A 112 20.47 7.68 1.29
C SER A 112 19.87 6.93 0.08
N LYS A 113 19.83 7.57 -1.10
CA LYS A 113 19.34 6.93 -2.34
C LYS A 113 20.23 5.79 -2.81
N LYS A 114 21.50 5.75 -2.39
CA LYS A 114 22.44 4.67 -2.70
C LYS A 114 22.06 3.32 -2.05
N HIS A 115 21.17 3.33 -1.05
CA HIS A 115 20.75 2.14 -0.28
C HIS A 115 19.26 1.80 -0.36
N ARG A 116 18.42 2.59 -1.05
CA ARG A 116 16.99 2.23 -1.20
C ARG A 116 16.81 1.23 -2.33
N GLY A 117 16.83 -0.05 -1.98
CA GLY A 117 16.26 -1.09 -2.81
C GLY A 117 14.81 -0.75 -3.18
N LYS A 118 14.44 -0.96 -4.45
CA LYS A 118 13.06 -0.83 -4.93
C LYS A 118 12.17 -1.78 -4.11
N HIS A 119 11.40 -1.25 -3.18
CA HIS A 119 10.36 -2.03 -2.51
C HIS A 119 9.32 -2.46 -3.54
N PHE A 120 9.30 -3.76 -3.85
CA PHE A 120 8.38 -4.41 -4.77
C PHE A 120 7.03 -4.62 -4.08
N GLY A 121 6.30 -3.53 -3.81
CA GLY A 121 4.97 -3.59 -3.17
C GLY A 121 3.86 -4.22 -4.04
N GLY A 122 4.15 -4.52 -5.32
CA GLY A 122 3.15 -4.97 -6.29
C GLY A 122 2.71 -6.44 -6.20
N CYS A 123 3.50 -7.33 -5.59
CA CYS A 123 3.17 -8.77 -5.58
C CYS A 123 1.85 -9.09 -4.88
N ASN A 124 1.51 -8.41 -3.78
CA ASN A 124 0.24 -8.66 -3.06
C ASN A 124 -0.99 -8.23 -3.86
N PHE A 125 -0.89 -7.16 -4.65
CA PHE A 125 -2.01 -6.65 -5.44
C PHE A 125 -2.31 -7.57 -6.64
N VAL A 126 -1.27 -8.06 -7.32
CA VAL A 126 -1.42 -8.99 -8.46
C VAL A 126 -2.07 -10.30 -8.00
N PHE A 127 -1.68 -10.82 -6.83
CA PHE A 127 -2.32 -11.99 -6.24
C PHE A 127 -3.81 -11.77 -5.98
N PHE A 128 -4.17 -10.65 -5.37
CA PHE A 128 -5.56 -10.31 -5.07
C PHE A 128 -6.42 -10.21 -6.34
N VAL A 129 -5.92 -9.56 -7.40
CA VAL A 129 -6.64 -9.42 -8.67
C VAL A 129 -6.82 -10.79 -9.35
N ALA A 130 -5.76 -11.60 -9.42
CA ALA A 130 -5.83 -12.94 -10.00
C ALA A 130 -6.81 -13.86 -9.25
N TYR A 131 -6.85 -13.75 -7.92
CA TYR A 131 -7.79 -14.49 -7.08
C TYR A 131 -9.25 -14.13 -7.38
N CYS A 132 -9.54 -12.83 -7.51
CA CYS A 132 -10.87 -12.36 -7.87
C CYS A 132 -11.29 -12.86 -9.26
N ILE A 133 -10.38 -12.84 -10.25
CA ILE A 133 -10.64 -13.35 -11.59
C ILE A 133 -10.91 -14.85 -11.57
N TYR A 134 -10.11 -15.64 -10.84
CA TYR A 134 -10.29 -17.08 -10.73
C TYR A 134 -11.69 -17.44 -10.19
N ILE A 135 -12.10 -16.82 -9.09
CA ILE A 135 -13.41 -17.07 -8.47
C ILE A 135 -14.57 -16.56 -9.35
N ALA A 136 -14.34 -15.50 -10.13
CA ALA A 136 -15.30 -15.03 -11.14
C ALA A 136 -15.51 -16.04 -12.27
N ILE A 137 -14.43 -16.69 -12.76
CA ILE A 137 -14.53 -17.73 -13.79
C ILE A 137 -15.29 -18.95 -13.28
N GLU A 138 -15.11 -19.34 -12.01
CA GLU A 138 -15.85 -20.45 -11.41
C GLU A 138 -17.32 -20.12 -11.08
N GLY A 139 -17.77 -18.88 -11.32
CA GLY A 139 -19.15 -18.46 -11.09
C GLY A 139 -19.55 -18.35 -9.61
N ASN A 140 -18.59 -18.52 -8.69
CA ASN A 140 -18.83 -18.48 -7.24
C ASN A 140 -18.62 -17.07 -6.64
N PHE A 141 -18.27 -16.09 -7.47
CA PHE A 141 -17.99 -14.71 -7.04
C PHE A 141 -19.15 -14.04 -6.30
N PHE A 142 -20.40 -14.31 -6.71
CA PHE A 142 -21.60 -13.78 -6.07
C PHE A 142 -22.23 -14.73 -5.03
N ARG A 143 -21.67 -15.93 -4.83
CA ARG A 143 -22.20 -16.87 -3.83
C ARG A 143 -21.84 -16.41 -2.42
N SER A 144 -22.79 -16.54 -1.52
CA SER A 144 -22.58 -16.26 -0.10
C SER A 144 -21.55 -17.24 0.48
N PHE A 145 -20.71 -16.76 1.40
CA PHE A 145 -19.70 -17.59 2.04
C PHE A 145 -20.30 -18.73 2.85
N GLY A 146 -21.51 -18.57 3.40
CA GLY A 146 -22.22 -19.64 4.11
C GLY A 146 -22.57 -20.85 3.24
N SER A 147 -22.58 -20.68 1.91
CA SER A 147 -22.90 -21.75 0.95
C SER A 147 -21.67 -22.51 0.44
N LEU A 148 -20.46 -22.04 0.74
CA LEU A 148 -19.21 -22.60 0.23
C LEU A 148 -18.42 -23.27 1.38
N PRO A 149 -17.95 -24.52 1.20
CA PRO A 149 -17.14 -25.16 2.23
C PRO A 149 -15.78 -24.47 2.36
N TYR A 150 -15.20 -24.45 3.56
CA TYR A 150 -13.88 -23.87 3.80
C TYR A 150 -12.78 -24.44 2.88
N SER A 151 -12.88 -25.73 2.52
CA SER A 151 -11.98 -26.37 1.58
C SER A 151 -11.95 -25.68 0.21
N TYR A 152 -13.09 -25.16 -0.26
CA TYR A 152 -13.18 -24.43 -1.51
C TYR A 152 -12.29 -23.18 -1.51
N TRP A 153 -12.31 -22.41 -0.41
CA TRP A 153 -11.46 -21.22 -0.26
C TRP A 153 -9.96 -21.59 -0.34
N LEU A 154 -9.57 -22.65 0.36
CA LEU A 154 -8.19 -23.13 0.35
C LEU A 154 -7.73 -23.59 -1.04
N TYR A 155 -8.57 -24.37 -1.75
CA TYR A 155 -8.27 -24.81 -3.11
C TYR A 155 -8.22 -23.64 -4.10
N ALA A 156 -9.12 -22.67 -4.00
CA ALA A 156 -9.11 -21.48 -4.85
C ALA A 156 -7.84 -20.63 -4.64
N CYS A 157 -7.37 -20.50 -3.40
CA CYS A 157 -6.10 -19.85 -3.09
C CYS A 157 -4.91 -20.58 -3.72
N ILE A 158 -4.83 -21.91 -3.56
CA ILE A 158 -3.76 -22.74 -4.14
C ILE A 158 -3.78 -22.63 -5.67
N TRP A 159 -4.95 -22.77 -6.30
CA TRP A 159 -5.09 -22.68 -7.75
C TRP A 159 -4.70 -21.30 -8.29
N THR A 160 -5.04 -20.23 -7.58
CA THR A 160 -4.64 -18.88 -7.96
C THR A 160 -3.12 -18.71 -7.92
N VAL A 161 -2.46 -19.21 -6.88
CA VAL A 161 -0.98 -19.19 -6.80
C VAL A 161 -0.37 -19.97 -7.97
N ILE A 162 -0.92 -21.14 -8.28
CA ILE A 162 -0.46 -21.96 -9.42
C ILE A 162 -0.57 -21.17 -10.73
N TRP A 163 -1.71 -20.51 -11.00
CA TRP A 163 -1.89 -19.70 -12.20
C TRP A 163 -0.93 -18.51 -12.27
N ILE A 164 -0.64 -17.83 -11.16
CA ILE A 164 0.34 -16.74 -11.11
C ILE A 164 1.74 -17.24 -11.40
N ILE A 165 2.14 -18.38 -10.82
CA ILE A 165 3.45 -19.01 -11.09
C ILE A 165 3.54 -19.43 -12.55
N ILE A 166 2.48 -19.92 -13.16
CA ILE A 166 2.46 -20.27 -14.59
C ILE A 166 2.64 -19.02 -15.46
N ILE A 167 1.83 -17.97 -15.21
CA ILE A 167 1.81 -16.76 -16.05
C ILE A 167 3.10 -15.93 -15.90
N PHE A 168 3.64 -15.78 -14.69
CA PHE A 168 4.83 -14.96 -14.44
C PHE A 168 6.13 -15.78 -14.35
N GLY A 169 6.05 -17.00 -13.82
CA GLY A 169 7.22 -17.86 -13.62
C GLY A 169 7.77 -18.43 -14.93
N ILE A 170 6.93 -18.80 -15.90
CA ILE A 170 7.42 -19.31 -17.19
C ILE A 170 8.14 -18.21 -17.99
N PRO A 171 7.57 -17.00 -18.19
CA PRO A 171 8.29 -15.92 -18.86
C PRO A 171 9.54 -15.48 -18.08
N GLY A 172 9.46 -15.41 -16.74
CA GLY A 172 10.59 -15.09 -15.88
C GLY A 172 11.74 -16.09 -16.01
N ALA A 173 11.44 -17.39 -16.06
CA ALA A 173 12.43 -18.45 -16.26
C ALA A 173 13.08 -18.38 -17.65
N ILE A 174 12.30 -18.11 -18.70
CA ILE A 174 12.82 -17.96 -20.07
C ILE A 174 13.78 -16.77 -20.15
N ILE A 175 13.38 -15.61 -19.61
CA ILE A 175 14.22 -14.40 -19.55
C ILE A 175 15.49 -14.68 -18.73
N GLY A 176 15.35 -15.35 -17.57
CA GLY A 176 16.47 -15.73 -16.72
C GLY A 176 17.47 -16.64 -17.43
N ILE A 177 17.01 -17.64 -18.18
CA ILE A 177 17.86 -18.55 -18.95
C ILE A 177 18.60 -17.81 -20.08
N ILE A 178 17.91 -16.90 -20.79
CA ILE A 178 18.54 -16.08 -21.84
C ILE A 178 19.62 -15.17 -21.25
N TYR A 179 19.32 -14.52 -20.13
CA TYR A 179 20.27 -13.63 -19.46
C TYR A 179 21.47 -14.40 -18.90
N PHE A 180 21.23 -15.59 -18.33
CA PHE A 180 22.28 -16.46 -17.83
C PHE A 180 23.20 -16.98 -18.95
N LYS A 181 22.64 -17.38 -20.10
CA LYS A 181 23.44 -17.74 -21.28
C LYS A 181 24.26 -16.56 -21.82
N LYS A 182 23.68 -15.36 -21.84
CA LYS A 182 24.40 -14.15 -22.26
C LYS A 182 25.57 -13.84 -21.33
N TRP A 183 25.34 -13.93 -20.02
CA TRP A 183 26.37 -13.71 -19.00
C TRP A 183 27.50 -14.74 -19.09
N LEU A 184 27.19 -16.01 -19.36
CA LEU A 184 28.20 -17.07 -19.52
C LEU A 184 29.09 -16.84 -20.75
N ASN A 185 28.51 -16.34 -21.84
CA ASN A 185 29.26 -16.04 -23.07
C ASN A 185 30.14 -14.79 -22.98
N GLU A 186 29.84 -13.85 -22.09
CA GLU A 186 30.66 -12.65 -21.84
C GLU A 186 31.89 -12.95 -20.95
N THR A 187 31.96 -14.13 -20.31
CA THR A 187 33.09 -14.55 -19.46
C THR A 187 34.14 -15.43 -20.16
N ASP A 188 33.88 -15.85 -21.41
CA ASP A 188 34.78 -16.70 -22.21
C ASP A 188 35.60 -15.91 -23.28
N ASP A 189 35.43 -14.57 -23.36
CA ASP A 189 36.26 -13.62 -24.14
C ASP A 189 37.19 -12.81 -23.22
#